data_AF-A0AA39NKZ0-F1
#
_entry.id   AF-A0AA39NKZ0-F1
#
_cell.length_a   1.000
_cell.length_b   1.000
_cell.length_c   1.000
_cell.angle_alpha   90.00
_cell.angle_beta   90.00
_cell.angle_gamma   90.00
#
_symmetry.space_group_name_H-M   'P 1'
#
loop_
_entity.id
_entity.type
_entity.pdbx_description
1 polymer ?
#
loop_
_entity_poly.entity_id
_entity_poly.type
_entity_poly.pdbx_seq_one_letter_code
_entity_poly.pdbx_strand_id
1 'polypeptide(L)'
;MAEQVGVIVGNERALMLILDVCTCWSSTHQMMRCVLDYHDIVDEFVSSIRDFWDEELLMQDDWHAIELVTGWLKAFCVATTDMSTTRRPMLSPTHTIFHGLQSHLCDILCELPDDIVPQIKMGLIEAHRKLSDYYYKYDKSPLYTWAALLDLRVSYEGMLDDYADDETLLEYLESAKMSLRLHFCLHYANKSGQKAQPAPSVTSAPHIGRLPSLGSPQKINFTSRHNQKPKRSAVAVEHIFSGGHDTLSLQQASLKADTIHMLMLVKHRLHLAHTAVNELLGSTITR
;
A
#
# COMPACT_ATOMS: atom_id res chain seq x y z
N MET A 1 -51.02 -2.46 25.93
CA MET A 1 -49.56 -2.23 26.02
C MET A 1 -48.96 -2.89 24.80
N ALA A 2 -48.33 -2.11 23.91
CA ALA A 2 -47.67 -2.62 22.71
C ALA A 2 -46.17 -2.34 22.87
N GLU A 3 -45.38 -3.40 22.87
CA GLU A 3 -43.95 -3.34 23.11
C GLU A 3 -43.22 -3.04 21.81
N GLN A 4 -42.58 -1.88 21.72
CA GLN A 4 -41.77 -1.49 20.56
C GLN A 4 -40.42 -2.18 20.66
N VAL A 5 -40.25 -3.29 19.94
CA VAL A 5 -38.91 -3.84 19.67
C VAL A 5 -38.21 -2.87 18.70
N GLY A 6 -37.24 -2.13 19.23
CA GLY A 6 -36.45 -1.19 18.45
C GLY A 6 -35.55 -1.91 17.46
N VAL A 7 -35.78 -1.72 16.16
CA VAL A 7 -34.88 -2.21 15.11
C VAL A 7 -33.64 -1.33 15.09
N ILE A 8 -32.54 -1.83 15.67
CA ILE A 8 -31.22 -1.22 15.50
C ILE A 8 -30.76 -1.51 14.06
N VAL A 9 -30.94 -0.54 13.17
CA VAL A 9 -30.41 -0.60 11.80
C VAL A 9 -28.92 -0.27 11.83
N GLY A 10 -28.13 -1.23 12.32
CA GLY A 10 -26.69 -1.28 12.08
C GLY A 10 -26.43 -1.65 10.62
N ASN A 11 -25.56 -0.89 9.94
CA ASN A 11 -25.16 -1.19 8.57
C ASN A 11 -24.11 -2.31 8.54
N GLU A 12 -24.51 -3.50 8.97
CA GLU A 12 -23.67 -4.71 9.01
C GLU A 12 -23.31 -5.16 7.59
N ARG A 13 -22.21 -4.62 7.08
CA ARG A 13 -21.41 -5.35 6.10
C ARG A 13 -20.80 -6.53 6.84
N ALA A 14 -21.41 -7.72 6.68
CA ALA A 14 -20.91 -8.96 7.26
C ALA A 14 -19.39 -9.09 7.04
N LEU A 15 -18.63 -8.87 8.11
CA LEU A 15 -17.18 -8.98 8.10
C LEU A 15 -16.85 -10.47 8.14
N MET A 16 -16.63 -11.07 6.96
CA MET A 16 -16.08 -12.42 6.91
C MET A 16 -14.77 -12.45 7.69
N LEU A 17 -14.64 -13.42 8.58
CA LEU A 17 -13.45 -13.62 9.39
C LEU A 17 -12.31 -14.07 8.46
N ILE A 18 -11.37 -13.16 8.20
CA ILE A 18 -10.22 -13.42 7.33
C ILE A 18 -9.20 -14.18 8.19
N LEU A 19 -9.03 -15.46 7.89
CA LEU A 19 -8.03 -16.31 8.54
C LEU A 19 -6.63 -15.73 8.29
N ASP A 20 -5.80 -15.72 9.32
CA ASP A 20 -4.44 -15.20 9.17
C ASP A 20 -3.61 -16.08 8.22
N VAL A 21 -2.80 -15.41 7.39
CA VAL A 21 -1.85 -16.03 6.47
C VAL A 21 -0.47 -15.53 6.89
N CYS A 22 0.36 -16.42 7.45
CA CYS A 22 1.65 -16.07 8.07
C CYS A 22 2.64 -15.27 7.18
N THR A 23 2.39 -15.13 5.88
CA THR A 23 3.22 -14.35 4.95
C THR A 23 2.73 -12.92 4.71
N CYS A 24 1.58 -12.50 5.28
CA CYS A 24 0.89 -11.27 4.89
C CYS A 24 0.42 -10.45 6.10
N TRP A 25 1.17 -9.42 6.52
CA TRP A 25 0.81 -8.53 7.64
C TRP A 25 -0.59 -7.87 7.53
N SER A 26 -1.17 -7.82 6.32
CA SER A 26 -2.53 -7.35 6.07
C SER A 26 -3.62 -8.33 6.56
N SER A 27 -3.41 -9.64 6.55
CA SER A 27 -4.38 -10.61 7.10
C SER A 27 -4.42 -10.52 8.61
N THR A 28 -3.26 -10.42 9.27
CA THR A 28 -3.17 -10.29 10.74
C THR A 28 -3.87 -9.02 11.23
N HIS A 29 -3.65 -7.88 10.55
CA HIS A 29 -4.39 -6.65 10.80
C HIS A 29 -5.91 -6.81 10.60
N GLN A 30 -6.34 -7.47 9.52
CA GLN A 30 -7.76 -7.68 9.23
C GLN A 30 -8.43 -8.59 10.27
N MET A 31 -7.75 -9.67 10.67
CA MET A 31 -8.19 -10.57 11.73
C MET A 31 -8.34 -9.83 13.07
N MET A 32 -7.29 -9.16 13.54
CA MET A 32 -7.34 -8.43 14.82
C MET A 32 -8.40 -7.33 14.82
N ARG A 33 -8.54 -6.59 13.71
CA ARG A 33 -9.61 -5.59 13.58
C ARG A 33 -11.01 -6.23 13.65
N CYS A 34 -11.24 -7.36 12.97
CA CYS A 34 -12.52 -8.07 13.09
C CYS A 34 -12.76 -8.57 14.52
N VAL A 35 -11.73 -9.00 15.25
CA VAL A 35 -11.84 -9.41 16.66
C VAL A 35 -12.23 -8.23 17.56
N LEU A 36 -11.66 -7.04 17.33
CA LEU A 36 -12.07 -5.79 18.01
C LEU A 36 -13.49 -5.35 17.63
N ASP A 37 -13.86 -5.44 16.34
CA ASP A 37 -15.21 -5.09 15.84
C ASP A 37 -16.32 -5.99 16.47
N TYR A 38 -15.96 -7.15 17.03
CA TYR A 38 -16.86 -8.12 17.65
C TYR A 38 -16.54 -8.44 19.13
N HIS A 39 -15.81 -7.57 19.85
CA HIS A 39 -15.26 -7.93 21.18
C HIS A 39 -16.34 -8.41 22.18
N ASP A 40 -17.49 -7.74 22.28
CA ASP A 40 -18.61 -8.12 23.17
C ASP A 40 -19.10 -9.56 22.91
N ILE A 41 -19.15 -9.96 21.63
CA ILE A 41 -19.61 -11.29 21.19
C ILE A 41 -18.54 -12.35 21.44
N VAL A 42 -17.26 -11.99 21.32
CA VAL A 42 -16.14 -12.86 21.68
C VAL A 42 -16.16 -13.13 23.18
N ASP A 43 -16.30 -12.09 24.01
CA ASP A 43 -16.36 -12.22 25.47
C ASP A 43 -17.59 -13.02 25.93
N GLU A 44 -18.78 -12.81 25.32
CA GLU A 44 -19.98 -13.63 25.58
C GLU A 44 -19.75 -15.10 25.20
N PHE A 45 -19.13 -15.36 24.03
CA PHE A 45 -18.86 -16.71 23.54
C PHE A 45 -17.85 -17.46 24.40
N VAL A 46 -16.72 -16.84 24.76
CA VAL A 46 -15.71 -17.42 25.65
C VAL A 46 -16.30 -17.66 27.04
N SER A 47 -17.07 -16.71 27.57
CA SER A 47 -17.79 -16.87 28.84
C SER A 47 -18.79 -18.03 28.81
N SER A 48 -19.39 -18.34 27.66
CA SER A 48 -20.32 -19.46 27.51
C SER A 48 -19.62 -20.84 27.52
N ILE A 49 -18.31 -20.93 27.33
CA ILE A 49 -17.57 -22.20 27.24
C ILE A 49 -16.76 -22.44 28.52
N ARG A 50 -17.27 -23.34 29.36
CA ARG A 50 -16.68 -23.69 30.67
C ARG A 50 -15.22 -24.13 30.62
N ASP A 51 -14.76 -24.67 29.50
CA ASP A 51 -13.42 -25.24 29.38
C ASP A 51 -12.32 -24.16 29.26
N PHE A 52 -12.67 -22.90 28.98
CA PHE A 52 -11.71 -21.78 28.85
C PHE A 52 -11.63 -20.88 30.09
N TRP A 53 -12.42 -21.15 31.13
CA TRP A 53 -12.59 -20.25 32.28
C TRP A 53 -11.33 -20.06 33.15
N ASP A 54 -10.38 -20.99 33.12
CA ASP A 54 -9.20 -20.99 34.02
C ASP A 54 -7.91 -20.44 33.38
N GLU A 55 -7.78 -20.37 32.04
CA GLU A 55 -6.51 -19.95 31.38
C GLU A 55 -6.62 -19.02 30.15
N GLU A 56 -7.77 -18.87 29.46
CA GLU A 56 -7.84 -18.17 28.14
C GLU A 56 -8.85 -17.00 28.06
N LEU A 57 -9.38 -16.52 29.19
CA LEU A 57 -10.16 -15.27 29.20
C LEU A 57 -9.25 -14.07 28.93
N LEU A 58 -9.51 -13.36 27.82
CA LEU A 58 -8.83 -12.10 27.50
C LEU A 58 -9.14 -11.06 28.59
N MET A 59 -8.10 -10.54 29.22
CA MET A 59 -8.22 -9.44 30.18
C MET A 59 -8.34 -8.10 29.45
N GLN A 60 -8.76 -7.06 30.16
CA GLN A 60 -8.83 -5.69 29.62
C GLN A 60 -7.48 -5.22 29.04
N ASP A 61 -6.37 -5.69 29.63
CA ASP A 61 -5.01 -5.39 29.19
C ASP A 61 -4.67 -6.10 27.86
N ASP A 62 -5.19 -7.31 27.62
CA ASP A 62 -5.03 -8.01 26.34
C ASP A 62 -5.80 -7.31 25.23
N TRP A 63 -7.03 -6.88 25.50
CA TRP A 63 -7.83 -6.07 24.58
C TRP A 63 -7.12 -4.75 24.21
N HIS A 64 -6.50 -4.07 25.18
CA HIS A 64 -5.69 -2.89 24.93
C HIS A 64 -4.43 -3.19 24.09
N ALA A 65 -3.74 -4.31 24.36
CA ALA A 65 -2.60 -4.75 23.57
C ALA A 65 -2.99 -5.09 22.11
N ILE A 66 -4.16 -5.72 21.90
CA ILE A 66 -4.71 -6.01 20.56
C ILE A 66 -5.04 -4.71 19.81
N GLU A 67 -5.65 -3.71 20.47
CA GLU A 67 -5.92 -2.41 19.88
C GLU A 67 -4.63 -1.69 19.45
N LEU A 68 -3.63 -1.66 20.35
CA LEU A 68 -2.33 -1.06 20.14
C LEU A 68 -1.60 -1.68 18.92
N VAL A 69 -1.50 -3.02 18.89
CA VAL A 69 -0.86 -3.77 17.80
C VAL A 69 -1.64 -3.62 16.49
N THR A 70 -2.98 -3.62 16.53
CA THR A 70 -3.81 -3.34 15.34
C THR A 70 -3.54 -1.95 14.79
N GLY A 71 -3.39 -0.96 15.68
CA GLY A 71 -3.02 0.42 15.33
C GLY A 71 -1.71 0.50 14.54
N TRP A 72 -0.68 -0.23 14.95
CA TRP A 72 0.60 -0.30 14.24
C TRP A 72 0.51 -1.10 12.93
N LEU A 73 -0.14 -2.27 12.94
CA LEU A 73 -0.30 -3.11 11.74
C LEU A 73 -1.12 -2.41 10.64
N LYS A 74 -1.96 -1.43 10.98
CA LYS A 74 -2.69 -0.58 10.03
C LYS A 74 -1.76 0.14 9.05
N ALA A 75 -0.60 0.61 9.49
CA ALA A 75 0.39 1.25 8.62
C ALA A 75 0.89 0.29 7.53
N PHE A 76 1.21 -0.95 7.93
CA PHE A 76 1.61 -2.02 7.02
C PHE A 76 0.47 -2.46 6.10
N CYS A 77 -0.76 -2.57 6.60
CA CYS A 77 -1.93 -2.88 5.78
C CYS A 77 -2.20 -1.80 4.71
N VAL A 78 -2.06 -0.52 5.06
CA VAL A 78 -2.17 0.61 4.10
C VAL A 78 -1.04 0.54 3.09
N ALA A 79 0.21 0.36 3.52
CA ALA A 79 1.36 0.23 2.63
C ALA A 79 1.21 -0.93 1.65
N THR A 80 0.91 -2.15 2.12
CA THR A 80 0.66 -3.31 1.26
C THR A 80 -0.48 -3.05 0.28
N THR A 81 -1.56 -2.39 0.71
CA THR A 81 -2.69 -2.06 -0.17
C THR A 81 -2.29 -1.05 -1.25
N ASP A 82 -1.62 0.05 -0.90
CA ASP A 82 -1.12 1.04 -1.85
C ASP A 82 -0.08 0.43 -2.81
N MET A 83 0.70 -0.57 -2.36
CA MET A 83 1.66 -1.33 -3.17
C MET A 83 1.04 -2.44 -4.03
N SER A 84 -0.20 -2.85 -3.78
CA SER A 84 -0.86 -4.02 -4.43
C SER A 84 -2.12 -3.64 -5.24
N THR A 85 -2.45 -2.36 -5.33
CA THR A 85 -3.65 -1.84 -6.04
C THR A 85 -3.33 -1.39 -7.48
N THR A 86 -2.24 -1.87 -8.08
CA THR A 86 -1.43 -0.97 -8.91
C THR A 86 -1.97 -0.76 -10.33
N ARG A 87 -2.13 0.53 -10.65
CA ARG A 87 -2.38 1.05 -12.00
C ARG A 87 -1.23 1.96 -12.47
N ARG A 88 -0.05 1.84 -11.83
CA ARG A 88 1.14 2.70 -11.99
C ARG A 88 2.42 1.94 -11.64
N PRO A 89 3.59 2.36 -12.16
CA PRO A 89 4.89 1.82 -11.76
C PRO A 89 5.14 2.01 -10.25
N MET A 90 5.48 0.90 -9.58
CA MET A 90 5.75 0.87 -8.14
C MET A 90 7.17 1.32 -7.76
N LEU A 91 8.14 1.17 -8.66
CA LEU A 91 9.57 1.23 -8.35
C LEU A 91 10.01 2.51 -7.60
N SER A 92 9.38 3.65 -7.91
CA SER A 92 9.64 4.94 -7.27
C SER A 92 8.97 5.04 -5.88
N PRO A 93 7.64 4.93 -5.72
CA PRO A 93 7.00 4.93 -4.40
C PRO A 93 7.50 3.87 -3.43
N THR A 94 7.97 2.71 -3.92
CA THR A 94 8.52 1.64 -3.08
C THR A 94 9.51 2.17 -2.06
N HIS A 95 10.44 3.02 -2.48
CA HIS A 95 11.46 3.58 -1.61
C HIS A 95 10.86 4.39 -0.45
N THR A 96 10.02 5.39 -0.76
CA THR A 96 9.34 6.24 0.23
C THR A 96 8.41 5.44 1.16
N ILE A 97 7.78 4.38 0.66
CA ILE A 97 6.92 3.51 1.49
C ILE A 97 7.74 2.70 2.49
N PHE A 98 8.87 2.11 2.08
CA PHE A 98 9.77 1.41 3.00
C PHE A 98 10.35 2.37 4.05
N HIS A 99 10.84 3.54 3.63
CA HIS A 99 11.36 4.56 4.53
C HIS A 99 10.30 5.04 5.54
N GLY A 100 9.08 5.37 5.07
CA GLY A 100 7.98 5.79 5.93
C GLY A 100 7.51 4.73 6.93
N LEU A 101 7.64 3.44 6.59
CA LEU A 101 7.39 2.34 7.54
C LEU A 101 8.53 2.18 8.57
N GLN A 102 9.79 2.45 8.19
CA GLN A 102 10.92 2.43 9.13
C GLN A 102 10.82 3.57 10.14
N SER A 103 10.62 4.81 9.67
CA SER A 103 10.37 5.96 10.52
C SER A 103 9.19 5.71 11.46
N HIS A 104 8.06 5.20 10.96
CA HIS A 104 6.91 4.90 11.82
C HIS A 104 7.22 3.86 12.92
N LEU A 105 8.02 2.83 12.63
CA LEU A 105 8.46 1.89 13.66
C LEU A 105 9.43 2.52 14.68
N CYS A 106 10.30 3.43 14.25
CA CYS A 106 11.15 4.21 15.15
C CYS A 106 10.32 5.10 16.07
N ASP A 107 9.33 5.83 15.52
CA ASP A 107 8.41 6.68 16.29
C ASP A 107 7.69 5.86 17.36
N ILE A 108 7.10 4.71 16.97
CA ILE A 108 6.47 3.77 17.92
C ILE A 108 7.47 3.32 19.00
N LEU A 109 8.67 2.90 18.62
CA LEU A 109 9.70 2.42 19.57
C LEU A 109 10.15 3.52 20.55
N CYS A 110 10.08 4.80 20.17
CA CYS A 110 10.37 5.95 21.01
C CYS A 110 9.20 6.34 21.92
N GLU A 111 7.95 6.13 21.48
CA GLU A 111 6.72 6.45 22.23
C GLU A 111 6.21 5.29 23.12
N LEU A 112 6.85 4.12 23.08
CA LEU A 112 6.49 2.96 23.89
C LEU A 112 6.51 3.26 25.41
N PRO A 113 5.44 2.91 26.16
CA PRO A 113 5.47 2.91 27.62
C PRO A 113 6.54 1.99 28.20
N ASP A 114 7.16 2.37 29.32
CA ASP A 114 8.14 1.54 30.03
C ASP A 114 7.56 0.22 30.56
N ASP A 115 6.24 0.19 30.82
CA ASP A 115 5.50 -0.97 31.34
C ASP A 115 4.94 -1.90 30.23
N ILE A 116 5.39 -1.71 28.98
CA ILE A 116 4.93 -2.56 27.87
C ILE A 116 5.44 -4.01 28.01
N VAL A 117 4.57 -4.97 27.70
CA VAL A 117 4.91 -6.40 27.64
C VAL A 117 6.19 -6.63 26.80
N PRO A 118 7.27 -7.23 27.33
CA PRO A 118 8.57 -7.32 26.65
C PRO A 118 8.53 -7.97 25.27
N GLN A 119 7.62 -8.92 25.07
CA GLN A 119 7.37 -9.62 23.81
C GLN A 119 6.91 -8.66 22.70
N ILE A 120 6.10 -7.65 23.05
CA ILE A 120 5.61 -6.64 22.11
C ILE A 120 6.77 -5.74 21.65
N LYS A 121 7.59 -5.27 22.60
CA LYS A 121 8.81 -4.49 22.32
C LYS A 121 9.80 -5.28 21.46
N MET A 122 10.01 -6.56 21.76
CA MET A 122 10.84 -7.45 20.96
C MET A 122 10.29 -7.64 19.54
N GLY A 123 8.97 -7.81 19.39
CA GLY A 123 8.30 -7.91 18.11
C GLY A 123 8.49 -6.67 17.23
N LEU A 124 8.39 -5.47 17.80
CA LEU A 124 8.67 -4.21 17.10
C LEU A 124 10.15 -4.07 16.69
N ILE A 125 11.08 -4.43 17.57
CA ILE A 125 12.53 -4.42 17.25
C ILE A 125 12.83 -5.38 16.09
N GLU A 126 12.27 -6.59 16.13
CA GLU A 126 12.42 -7.57 15.05
C GLU A 126 11.74 -7.13 13.75
N ALA A 127 10.57 -6.48 13.81
CA ALA A 127 9.92 -5.87 12.65
C ALA A 127 10.78 -4.77 12.04
N HIS A 128 11.34 -3.86 12.86
CA HIS A 128 12.22 -2.79 12.40
C HIS A 128 13.50 -3.35 11.79
N ARG A 129 14.14 -4.31 12.47
CA ARG A 129 15.31 -5.03 11.97
C ARG A 129 15.02 -5.70 10.64
N LYS A 130 13.89 -6.41 10.52
CA LYS A 130 13.47 -7.09 9.29
C LYS A 130 13.24 -6.11 8.13
N LEU A 131 12.66 -4.95 8.41
CA LEU A 131 12.37 -3.92 7.42
C LEU A 131 13.65 -3.23 6.92
N SER A 132 14.56 -2.90 7.84
CA SER A 132 15.92 -2.44 7.54
C SER A 132 16.71 -3.47 6.70
N ASP A 133 16.58 -4.76 7.04
CA ASP A 133 17.12 -5.89 6.28
C ASP A 133 16.64 -5.91 4.82
N TYR A 134 15.39 -5.49 4.54
CA TYR A 134 14.87 -5.33 3.18
C TYR A 134 15.41 -4.09 2.51
N TYR A 135 15.40 -2.94 3.19
CA TYR A 135 15.91 -1.66 2.67
C TYR A 135 17.33 -1.80 2.11
N TYR A 136 18.26 -2.30 2.92
CA TYR A 136 19.67 -2.53 2.50
C TYR A 136 19.85 -3.68 1.49
N LYS A 137 18.89 -4.62 1.36
CA LYS A 137 18.93 -5.66 0.31
C LYS A 137 18.46 -5.13 -1.04
N TYR A 138 17.48 -4.23 -1.07
CA TYR A 138 17.06 -3.54 -2.28
C TYR A 138 18.10 -2.51 -2.76
N ASP A 139 18.81 -1.89 -1.81
CA ASP A 139 19.88 -0.91 -2.07
C ASP A 139 21.06 -1.45 -2.91
N LYS A 140 21.21 -2.78 -3.02
CA LYS A 140 22.13 -3.41 -3.98
C LYS A 140 21.85 -3.02 -5.45
N SER A 141 20.67 -2.48 -5.74
CA SER A 141 20.32 -1.93 -7.04
C SER A 141 19.95 -0.45 -6.92
N PRO A 142 20.68 0.48 -7.58
CA PRO A 142 20.38 1.90 -7.49
C PRO A 142 19.06 2.28 -8.18
N LEU A 143 18.39 1.34 -8.85
CA LEU A 143 17.19 1.58 -9.65
C LEU A 143 15.98 2.08 -8.83
N TYR A 144 15.87 1.69 -7.56
CA TYR A 144 14.80 2.18 -6.67
C TYR A 144 15.01 3.66 -6.36
N THR A 145 16.20 4.02 -5.88
CA THR A 145 16.61 5.40 -5.57
C THR A 145 16.60 6.28 -6.82
N TRP A 146 17.06 5.76 -7.97
CA TRP A 146 16.98 6.48 -9.25
C TRP A 146 15.54 6.70 -9.71
N ALA A 147 14.64 5.73 -9.51
CA ALA A 147 13.22 5.92 -9.82
C ALA A 147 12.57 6.95 -8.89
N ALA A 148 12.94 6.98 -7.60
CA ALA A 148 12.52 8.00 -6.65
C ALA A 148 12.99 9.40 -7.08
N LEU A 149 14.29 9.57 -7.37
CA LEU A 149 14.90 10.82 -7.86
C LEU A 149 14.27 11.34 -9.16
N LEU A 150 13.79 10.45 -10.04
CA LEU A 150 13.15 10.81 -11.32
C LEU A 150 11.64 11.08 -11.20
N ASP A 151 10.99 10.76 -10.07
CA ASP A 151 9.56 10.98 -9.88
C ASP A 151 9.31 12.34 -9.23
N LEU A 152 8.70 13.25 -10.02
CA LEU A 152 8.33 14.60 -9.61
C LEU A 152 7.38 14.68 -8.39
N ARG A 153 6.83 13.56 -7.93
CA ARG A 153 6.10 13.47 -6.67
C ARG A 153 7.10 13.41 -5.51
N VAL A 154 7.90 12.34 -5.47
CA VAL A 154 8.88 12.11 -4.39
C VAL A 154 9.88 13.26 -4.37
N SER A 155 10.47 13.56 -5.53
CA SER A 155 11.50 14.59 -5.76
C SER A 155 12.78 14.39 -4.94
N TYR A 156 13.88 14.98 -5.40
CA TYR A 156 15.14 14.97 -4.66
C TYR A 156 15.02 15.81 -3.38
N GLU A 157 14.29 16.92 -3.44
CA GLU A 157 14.00 17.80 -2.31
C GLU A 157 13.21 17.08 -1.21
N GLY A 158 12.19 16.31 -1.58
CA GLY A 158 11.43 15.50 -0.62
C GLY A 158 12.25 14.37 0.03
N MET A 159 13.25 13.81 -0.69
CA MET A 159 14.19 12.84 -0.09
C MET A 159 15.22 13.51 0.82
N LEU A 160 15.63 14.75 0.55
CA LEU A 160 16.47 15.53 1.49
C LEU A 160 15.73 15.80 2.80
N ASP A 161 14.46 16.20 2.72
CA ASP A 161 13.62 16.46 3.90
C ASP A 161 13.42 15.17 4.72
N ASP A 162 13.16 14.04 4.08
CA ASP A 162 13.01 12.74 4.74
C ASP A 162 14.32 12.20 5.35
N TYR A 163 15.49 12.64 4.87
CA TYR A 163 16.81 12.20 5.34
C TYR A 163 17.53 13.22 6.25
N ALA A 164 16.87 14.31 6.64
CA ALA A 164 17.52 15.46 7.31
C ALA A 164 18.33 15.09 8.56
N ASP A 165 17.92 14.03 9.27
CA ASP A 165 18.54 13.55 10.52
C ASP A 165 19.55 12.38 10.32
N ASP A 166 19.77 11.90 9.09
CA ASP A 166 20.69 10.79 8.78
C ASP A 166 21.74 11.19 7.73
N GLU A 167 22.92 11.57 8.21
CA GLU A 167 24.09 11.93 7.39
C GLU A 167 24.49 10.83 6.40
N THR A 168 24.31 9.54 6.76
CA THR A 168 24.68 8.41 5.90
C THR A 168 23.70 8.23 4.73
N LEU A 169 22.40 8.49 4.97
CA LEU A 169 21.39 8.50 3.90
C LEU A 169 21.54 9.72 2.99
N LEU A 170 21.98 10.87 3.51
CA LEU A 170 22.30 12.06 2.72
C LEU A 170 23.52 11.85 1.81
N GLU A 171 24.62 11.29 2.33
CA GLU A 171 25.79 10.91 1.52
C GLU A 171 25.41 9.91 0.42
N TYR A 172 24.61 8.91 0.77
CA TYR A 172 24.07 7.93 -0.17
C TYR A 172 23.21 8.60 -1.26
N LEU A 173 22.34 9.56 -0.92
CA LEU A 173 21.48 10.27 -1.86
C LEU A 173 22.30 11.04 -2.90
N GLU A 174 23.33 11.76 -2.47
CA GLU A 174 24.24 12.46 -3.39
C GLU A 174 25.00 11.48 -4.28
N SER A 175 25.52 10.38 -3.72
CA SER A 175 26.18 9.32 -4.49
C SER A 175 25.26 8.73 -5.56
N ALA A 176 24.00 8.42 -5.20
CA ALA A 176 23.00 7.89 -6.12
C ALA A 176 22.66 8.89 -7.24
N LYS A 177 22.52 10.18 -6.91
CA LYS A 177 22.27 11.29 -7.84
C LYS A 177 23.45 11.53 -8.80
N MET A 178 24.69 11.50 -8.32
CA MET A 178 25.88 11.57 -9.18
C MET A 178 25.97 10.35 -10.11
N SER A 179 25.72 9.15 -9.59
CA SER A 179 25.72 7.90 -10.35
C SER A 179 24.64 7.87 -11.44
N LEU A 180 23.42 8.35 -11.14
CA LEU A 180 22.34 8.52 -12.12
C LEU A 180 22.75 9.48 -13.24
N ARG A 181 23.35 10.62 -12.90
CA ARG A 181 23.83 11.61 -13.88
C ARG A 181 24.92 11.01 -14.77
N LEU A 182 25.86 10.27 -14.20
CA LEU A 182 26.91 9.58 -14.95
C LEU A 182 26.31 8.54 -15.92
N HIS A 183 25.38 7.72 -15.43
CA HIS A 183 24.67 6.73 -16.25
C HIS A 183 23.91 7.38 -17.42
N PHE A 184 23.20 8.50 -17.15
CA PHE A 184 22.53 9.28 -18.20
C PHE A 184 23.51 9.79 -19.27
N CYS A 185 24.62 10.40 -18.85
CA CYS A 185 25.64 10.91 -19.76
C CYS A 185 26.26 9.81 -20.64
N LEU A 186 26.60 8.66 -20.04
CA LEU A 186 27.23 7.55 -20.75
C LEU A 186 26.30 6.87 -21.77
N HIS A 187 25.04 6.62 -21.39
CA HIS A 187 24.16 5.74 -22.17
C HIS A 187 23.11 6.46 -23.03
N TYR A 188 22.78 7.72 -22.73
CA TYR A 188 21.66 8.44 -23.33
C TYR A 188 22.05 9.78 -23.96
N ALA A 189 22.89 10.60 -23.32
CA ALA A 189 23.24 11.93 -23.83
C ALA A 189 23.81 11.87 -25.26
N ASN A 190 24.76 10.95 -25.51
CA ASN A 190 25.38 10.76 -26.83
C ASN A 190 24.42 10.26 -27.93
N LYS A 191 23.25 9.69 -27.57
CA LYS A 191 22.24 9.23 -28.54
C LYS A 191 21.26 10.32 -28.95
N SER A 192 21.10 11.37 -28.13
CA SER A 192 20.19 12.49 -28.42
C SER A 192 20.62 13.36 -29.61
N GLY A 193 21.86 13.22 -30.09
CA GLY A 193 22.39 13.94 -31.25
C GLY A 193 22.00 13.38 -32.63
N GLN A 194 21.37 12.20 -32.73
CA GLN A 194 20.98 11.64 -34.02
C GLN A 194 19.47 11.82 -34.30
N LYS A 195 19.17 12.86 -35.10
CA LYS A 195 17.87 13.21 -35.70
C LYS A 195 16.68 13.38 -34.75
N ALA A 196 16.56 14.59 -34.20
CA ALA A 196 15.25 15.17 -33.94
C ALA A 196 14.63 15.64 -35.27
N GLN A 197 13.56 14.98 -35.72
CA GLN A 197 12.70 15.45 -36.81
C GLN A 197 11.59 16.33 -36.19
N PRO A 198 11.33 17.56 -36.68
CA PRO A 198 10.42 18.48 -36.00
C PRO A 198 8.96 18.05 -36.16
N ALA A 199 8.30 17.79 -35.03
CA ALA A 199 6.84 17.65 -34.94
C ALA A 199 6.20 19.03 -34.61
N PRO A 200 4.97 19.31 -35.08
CA PRO A 200 4.40 20.64 -35.04
C PRO A 200 3.96 21.08 -33.64
N SER A 201 4.06 22.39 -33.39
CA SER A 201 3.57 23.07 -32.20
C SER A 201 2.05 22.97 -32.07
N VAL A 202 1.58 22.59 -30.88
CA VAL A 202 0.15 22.68 -30.50
C VAL A 202 0.00 23.48 -29.21
N THR A 203 -1.00 24.35 -29.22
CA THR A 203 -1.23 25.51 -28.34
C THR A 203 -1.55 25.16 -26.88
N SER A 204 -1.14 26.04 -25.96
CA SER A 204 -1.48 26.02 -24.53
C SER A 204 -2.82 26.71 -24.20
N ALA A 205 -3.58 26.17 -23.24
CA ALA A 205 -4.79 26.74 -22.66
C ALA A 205 -5.05 26.10 -21.25
N PRO A 206 -5.94 26.63 -20.37
CA PRO A 206 -5.47 27.18 -19.10
C PRO A 206 -6.01 26.52 -17.80
N HIS A 207 -5.52 27.01 -16.66
CA HIS A 207 -5.88 26.61 -15.29
C HIS A 207 -7.34 26.95 -14.88
N ILE A 208 -8.03 25.97 -14.32
CA ILE A 208 -9.15 26.07 -13.35
C ILE A 208 -9.03 24.79 -12.48
N GLY A 209 -9.29 24.73 -11.17
CA GLY A 209 -9.64 25.69 -10.11
C GLY A 209 -9.99 24.86 -8.87
N ARG A 210 -9.38 25.13 -7.71
CA ARG A 210 -9.45 24.24 -6.52
C ARG A 210 -10.43 24.78 -5.49
N LEU A 211 -11.36 23.95 -5.01
CA LEU A 211 -12.13 24.19 -3.78
C LEU A 211 -12.01 22.96 -2.85
N PRO A 212 -12.15 23.11 -1.52
CA PRO A 212 -11.86 22.05 -0.56
C PRO A 212 -13.07 21.17 -0.24
N SER A 213 -12.85 19.86 -0.10
CA SER A 213 -13.80 18.94 0.54
C SER A 213 -13.48 18.88 2.03
N LEU A 214 -14.47 19.18 2.88
CA LEU A 214 -14.36 18.94 4.33
C LEU A 214 -14.38 17.44 4.64
N GLY A 215 -13.78 17.08 5.78
CA GLY A 215 -14.23 15.99 6.66
C GLY A 215 -14.12 14.55 6.14
N SER A 216 -12.98 13.91 6.36
CA SER A 216 -12.88 12.44 6.40
C SER A 216 -11.78 12.03 7.39
N PRO A 217 -11.88 10.90 8.12
CA PRO A 217 -10.92 10.54 9.17
C PRO A 217 -9.49 10.39 8.65
N GLN A 218 -8.50 10.60 9.52
CA GLN A 218 -7.07 10.66 9.17
C GLN A 218 -6.62 9.46 8.32
N LYS A 219 -6.44 9.72 7.02
CA LYS A 219 -5.83 8.76 6.09
C LYS A 219 -4.31 8.90 6.17
N ILE A 220 -3.66 7.97 6.86
CA ILE A 220 -2.22 7.75 6.73
C ILE A 220 -1.93 7.51 5.24
N ASN A 221 -1.02 8.30 4.68
CA ASN A 221 -0.62 8.22 3.29
C ASN A 221 0.84 8.69 3.21
N PHE A 222 1.75 7.73 3.14
CA PHE A 222 3.20 7.95 3.07
C PHE A 222 3.61 8.82 1.86
N THR A 223 2.78 8.87 0.81
CA THR A 223 3.00 9.75 -0.34
C THR A 223 2.30 11.11 -0.25
N SER A 224 1.53 11.41 0.80
CA SER A 224 0.70 12.63 0.87
C SER A 224 1.52 13.92 0.82
N ARG A 225 2.70 13.93 1.47
CA ARG A 225 3.70 15.01 1.45
C ARG A 225 4.06 15.44 0.02
N HIS A 226 4.03 14.50 -0.92
CA HIS A 226 4.50 14.59 -2.31
C HIS A 226 3.43 14.93 -3.37
N ASN A 227 2.17 15.17 -2.99
CA ASN A 227 1.04 15.10 -3.92
C ASN A 227 0.59 16.43 -4.60
N GLN A 228 1.43 17.46 -4.70
CA GLN A 228 1.01 18.81 -5.14
C GLN A 228 0.95 19.07 -6.67
N LYS A 229 1.29 18.13 -7.56
CA LYS A 229 1.28 18.34 -9.03
C LYS A 229 0.49 17.28 -9.83
N PRO A 230 -0.07 17.63 -11.02
CA PRO A 230 -1.09 16.84 -11.69
C PRO A 230 -0.58 15.55 -12.34
N LYS A 231 -1.45 14.53 -12.38
CA LYS A 231 -1.12 13.14 -12.75
C LYS A 231 -1.62 12.79 -14.16
N ARG A 232 -0.78 12.14 -14.97
CA ARG A 232 -1.19 11.31 -16.13
C ARG A 232 -0.65 9.89 -15.96
N SER A 233 -1.27 8.90 -16.60
CA SER A 233 -1.30 7.50 -16.12
C SER A 233 -1.16 6.48 -17.25
N ALA A 234 -0.59 5.31 -16.98
CA ALA A 234 -0.63 4.14 -17.88
C ALA A 234 -0.42 2.81 -17.12
N VAL A 235 -1.24 1.80 -17.47
CA VAL A 235 -1.21 0.34 -17.15
C VAL A 235 -1.25 -0.04 -15.64
N ALA A 236 -2.15 -0.86 -15.09
CA ALA A 236 -3.24 -1.75 -15.57
C ALA A 236 -2.87 -3.22 -15.94
N VAL A 237 -2.29 -3.98 -14.99
CA VAL A 237 -2.13 -5.46 -15.08
C VAL A 237 -2.72 -6.22 -13.87
N GLU A 238 -2.67 -5.69 -12.65
CA GLU A 238 -2.97 -6.50 -11.44
C GLU A 238 -4.45 -6.89 -11.22
N HIS A 239 -5.41 -6.09 -11.73
CA HIS A 239 -6.82 -6.49 -11.76
C HIS A 239 -7.09 -7.78 -12.56
N ILE A 240 -6.13 -8.20 -13.41
CA ILE A 240 -6.29 -9.39 -14.23
C ILE A 240 -6.03 -10.66 -13.40
N PHE A 241 -5.10 -10.62 -12.44
CA PHE A 241 -4.73 -11.76 -11.58
C PHE A 241 -5.70 -11.99 -10.41
N SER A 242 -6.22 -10.94 -9.79
CA SER A 242 -7.16 -11.07 -8.65
C SER A 242 -8.44 -11.81 -9.04
N GLY A 243 -8.99 -11.54 -10.23
CA GLY A 243 -10.08 -12.33 -10.81
C GLY A 243 -9.63 -13.60 -11.55
N GLY A 244 -8.43 -14.12 -11.24
CA GLY A 244 -7.91 -15.41 -11.70
C GLY A 244 -7.55 -16.35 -10.53
N HIS A 245 -7.67 -15.88 -9.29
CA HIS A 245 -7.39 -16.66 -8.08
C HIS A 245 -8.16 -17.99 -8.07
N ASP A 246 -9.47 -17.95 -8.34
CA ASP A 246 -10.33 -19.14 -8.40
C ASP A 246 -9.95 -20.12 -9.52
N THR A 247 -9.25 -19.63 -10.55
CA THR A 247 -8.74 -20.44 -11.67
C THR A 247 -7.34 -21.02 -11.39
N LEU A 248 -6.69 -20.60 -10.30
CA LEU A 248 -5.31 -20.94 -9.95
C LEU A 248 -5.18 -21.69 -8.61
N SER A 249 -6.09 -21.48 -7.65
CA SER A 249 -5.99 -22.02 -6.29
C SER A 249 -7.05 -23.07 -5.93
N LEU A 250 -8.19 -23.14 -6.62
CA LEU A 250 -9.16 -24.22 -6.42
C LEU A 250 -8.65 -25.52 -7.07
N GLN A 251 -8.51 -26.57 -6.25
CA GLN A 251 -7.85 -27.86 -6.57
C GLN A 251 -8.46 -28.69 -7.72
N GLN A 252 -9.40 -28.16 -8.50
CA GLN A 252 -10.06 -28.85 -9.62
C GLN A 252 -9.72 -28.28 -11.01
N ALA A 253 -8.99 -27.16 -11.10
CA ALA A 253 -8.60 -26.54 -12.38
C ALA A 253 -7.08 -26.43 -12.53
N SER A 254 -6.38 -27.58 -12.60
CA SER A 254 -4.95 -27.62 -12.93
C SER A 254 -4.71 -27.28 -14.41
N LEU A 255 -4.81 -25.99 -14.75
CA LEU A 255 -4.49 -25.47 -16.06
C LEU A 255 -2.97 -25.41 -16.24
N LYS A 256 -2.48 -25.81 -17.42
CA LYS A 256 -1.06 -25.64 -17.77
C LYS A 256 -0.70 -24.15 -17.83
N ALA A 257 0.56 -23.83 -17.53
CA ALA A 257 1.09 -22.47 -17.55
C ALA A 257 0.79 -21.73 -18.88
N ASP A 258 0.91 -22.42 -20.02
CA ASP A 258 0.58 -21.86 -21.34
C ASP A 258 -0.90 -21.49 -21.47
N THR A 259 -1.80 -22.31 -20.92
CA THR A 259 -3.25 -22.05 -20.91
C THR A 259 -3.58 -20.85 -20.04
N ILE A 260 -2.97 -20.74 -18.85
CA ILE A 260 -3.09 -19.58 -17.96
C ILE A 260 -2.60 -18.32 -18.68
N HIS A 261 -1.43 -18.37 -19.32
CA HIS A 261 -0.88 -17.25 -20.08
C HIS A 261 -1.81 -16.80 -21.21
N MET A 262 -2.35 -17.74 -21.99
CA MET A 262 -3.31 -17.43 -23.06
C MET A 262 -4.61 -16.82 -22.53
N LEU A 263 -5.16 -17.33 -21.42
CA LEU A 263 -6.36 -16.77 -20.78
C LEU A 263 -6.12 -15.33 -20.28
N MET A 264 -4.96 -15.07 -19.68
CA MET A 264 -4.55 -13.74 -19.23
C MET A 264 -4.45 -12.74 -20.41
N LEU A 265 -3.86 -13.17 -21.54
CA LEU A 265 -3.79 -12.36 -22.76
C LEU A 265 -5.18 -12.08 -23.36
N VAL A 266 -6.08 -13.07 -23.39
CA VAL A 266 -7.46 -12.90 -23.88
C VAL A 266 -8.25 -11.95 -22.96
N LYS A 267 -8.16 -12.12 -21.64
CA LYS A 267 -8.79 -11.24 -20.64
C LYS A 267 -8.29 -9.79 -20.76
N HIS A 268 -6.99 -9.59 -20.98
CA HIS A 268 -6.44 -8.26 -21.23
C HIS A 268 -6.99 -7.63 -22.51
N ARG A 269 -7.02 -8.36 -23.64
CA ARG A 269 -7.58 -7.87 -24.91
C ARG A 269 -9.07 -7.53 -24.82
N LEU A 270 -9.85 -8.35 -24.14
CA LEU A 270 -11.27 -8.07 -23.86
C LEU A 270 -11.45 -6.79 -23.03
N HIS A 271 -10.61 -6.57 -22.01
CA HIS A 271 -10.67 -5.36 -21.19
C HIS A 271 -10.33 -4.09 -21.99
N LEU A 272 -9.33 -4.15 -22.87
CA LEU A 272 -9.01 -3.05 -23.80
C LEU A 272 -10.17 -2.76 -24.77
N ALA A 273 -10.76 -3.79 -25.38
CA ALA A 273 -11.90 -3.63 -26.29
C ALA A 273 -13.12 -3.03 -25.58
N HIS A 274 -13.45 -3.50 -24.37
CA HIS A 274 -14.54 -2.96 -23.55
C HIS A 274 -14.30 -1.50 -23.15
N THR A 275 -13.05 -1.13 -22.85
CA THR A 275 -12.68 0.26 -22.55
C THR A 275 -12.90 1.17 -23.76
N ALA A 276 -12.43 0.76 -24.95
CA ALA A 276 -12.62 1.52 -26.19
C ALA A 276 -14.11 1.68 -26.57
N VAL A 277 -14.93 0.64 -26.38
CA VAL A 277 -16.38 0.73 -26.59
C VAL A 277 -17.03 1.73 -25.63
N ASN A 278 -16.63 1.74 -24.36
CA ASN A 278 -17.17 2.69 -23.38
C ASN A 278 -16.75 4.14 -23.65
N GLU A 279 -15.53 4.37 -24.15
CA GLU A 279 -15.08 5.71 -24.58
C GLU A 279 -15.92 6.23 -25.75
N LEU A 280 -16.22 5.38 -26.74
CA LEU A 280 -17.10 5.71 -27.86
C LEU A 280 -18.54 6.01 -27.40
N LEU A 281 -19.14 5.13 -26.58
CA LEU A 281 -20.50 5.31 -26.09
C LEU A 281 -20.65 6.53 -25.17
N GLY A 282 -19.68 6.77 -24.28
CA GLY A 282 -19.67 7.95 -23.40
C GLY A 282 -19.60 9.28 -24.17
N SER A 283 -18.92 9.30 -25.32
CA SER A 283 -18.87 10.47 -26.21
C SER A 283 -20.18 10.75 -26.96
N THR A 284 -21.12 9.79 -26.97
CA THR A 284 -22.40 9.90 -27.71
C THR A 284 -23.54 10.49 -26.85
N ILE A 285 -23.44 10.40 -25.52
CA ILE A 285 -24.50 10.83 -24.58
C ILE A 285 -24.37 12.33 -24.18
N THR A 286 -23.30 13.01 -24.61
CA THR A 286 -23.00 14.41 -24.26
C THR A 286 -23.18 15.39 -25.43
N ARG A 287 -24.07 15.08 -26.38
CA ARG A 287 -24.32 15.88 -27.58
C ARG A 287 -25.80 15.97 -27.94
#